data_AF-A0A1Z5ITV3-F1
#
_entry.id   AF-A0A1Z5ITV3-F1
#
_cell.length_a   1.000
_cell.length_b   1.000
_cell.length_c   1.000
_cell.angle_alpha   90.00
_cell.angle_beta   90.00
_cell.angle_gamma   90.00
#
_symmetry.space_group_name_H-M   'P 1'
#
loop_
_entity.id
_entity.type
_entity.pdbx_description
1 polymer ?
#
loop_
_entity_poly.entity_id
_entity_poly.type
_entity_poly.pdbx_seq_one_letter_code
_entity_poly.pdbx_strand_id
1 'polypeptide(L)'
;MEVTFDESFAGMLKYEAKMPTIGLQLDAQFGNLHRFSGAKDSFWQLKASHNTDGQTADELRTSIMKQIEQLKSAIAAGEPLRVWWSETADDQVGFYWFCQLTQRVTNRVTQVRVPLMLPKAKKWSALYRVSHLGELDFADIQSVLQNEHPLSIDERQSYANGWQAVLEENAPVRVNLNGTVVGVGETFFDHFLSLEKLTSWPAIRVIGEAMGNYPVDVPDWWYRYRLNRLASNGN
;
A
#
# COMPACT_ATOMS: atom_id res chain seq x y z
N MET A 1 -10.17 -16.02 4.21
CA MET A 1 -8.81 -15.54 3.92
C MET A 1 -8.82 -14.03 4.00
N GLU A 2 -7.94 -13.46 4.82
CA GLU A 2 -7.72 -12.01 4.88
C GLU A 2 -6.73 -11.60 3.78
N VAL A 3 -6.97 -10.44 3.18
CA VAL A 3 -6.10 -9.84 2.15
C VAL A 3 -5.82 -8.41 2.56
N THR A 4 -4.55 -7.99 2.56
CA THR A 4 -4.14 -6.61 2.87
C THR A 4 -2.93 -6.25 2.02
N PHE A 5 -2.72 -4.95 1.79
CA PHE A 5 -1.57 -4.45 1.02
C PHE A 5 -0.40 -4.00 1.91
N ASP A 6 -0.55 -4.12 3.22
CA ASP A 6 0.47 -3.81 4.23
C ASP A 6 0.96 -5.11 4.92
N GLU A 7 2.25 -5.42 4.80
CA GLU A 7 2.87 -6.65 5.34
C GLU A 7 2.98 -6.63 6.87
N SER A 8 3.18 -5.47 7.48
CA SER A 8 3.19 -5.34 8.94
C SER A 8 1.80 -5.65 9.51
N PHE A 9 0.75 -5.11 8.88
CA PHE A 9 -0.63 -5.42 9.22
C PHE A 9 -0.96 -6.89 8.95
N ALA A 10 -0.48 -7.46 7.84
CA ALA A 10 -0.62 -8.88 7.54
C ALA A 10 -0.03 -9.77 8.64
N GLY A 11 1.14 -9.39 9.14
CA GLY A 11 1.79 -10.03 10.29
C GLY A 11 0.91 -10.01 11.54
N MET A 12 0.33 -8.86 11.88
CA MET A 12 -0.57 -8.74 13.03
C MET A 12 -1.82 -9.63 12.86
N LEU A 13 -2.50 -9.58 11.71
CA LEU A 13 -3.67 -10.42 11.45
C LEU A 13 -3.35 -11.92 11.56
N LYS A 14 -2.20 -12.33 11.02
CA LYS A 14 -1.78 -13.74 11.01
C LYS A 14 -1.37 -14.23 12.40
N TYR A 15 -0.51 -13.50 13.09
CA TYR A 15 0.14 -13.99 14.30
C TYR A 15 -0.61 -13.61 15.58
N GLU A 16 -1.25 -12.45 15.64
CA GLU A 16 -2.00 -12.01 16.82
C GLU A 16 -3.48 -12.36 16.70
N ALA A 17 -4.12 -11.97 15.59
CA ALA A 17 -5.54 -12.25 15.37
C ALA A 17 -5.85 -13.71 14.97
N LYS A 18 -4.80 -14.50 14.67
CA LYS A 18 -4.90 -15.90 14.20
C LYS A 18 -5.80 -16.05 12.96
N MET A 19 -5.83 -15.02 12.11
CA MET A 19 -6.59 -15.03 10.86
C MET A 19 -5.67 -15.44 9.70
N PRO A 20 -6.03 -16.46 8.89
CA PRO A 20 -5.28 -16.79 7.68
C PRO A 20 -5.21 -15.58 6.75
N THR A 21 -4.00 -15.07 6.50
CA THR A 21 -3.79 -13.77 5.85
C THR A 21 -2.77 -13.88 4.73
N ILE A 22 -3.07 -13.20 3.62
CA ILE A 22 -2.17 -12.90 2.52
C ILE A 22 -1.85 -11.40 2.58
N GLY A 23 -0.61 -11.07 2.95
CA GLY A 23 -0.05 -9.72 2.77
C GLY A 23 0.46 -9.58 1.35
N LEU A 24 0.21 -8.42 0.74
CA LEU A 24 0.58 -8.07 -0.63
C LEU A 24 1.16 -6.66 -0.66
N GLN A 25 2.44 -6.48 -0.31
CA GLN A 25 3.09 -5.17 -0.44
C GLN A 25 3.36 -4.85 -1.92
N LEU A 26 2.32 -4.39 -2.60
CA LEU A 26 2.33 -4.14 -4.04
C LEU A 26 3.11 -2.88 -4.41
N ASP A 27 3.25 -1.94 -3.47
CA ASP A 27 3.71 -0.57 -3.72
C ASP A 27 2.98 0.05 -4.94
N ALA A 28 1.69 -0.23 -5.07
CA ALA A 28 0.82 0.20 -6.14
C ALA A 28 0.77 1.72 -6.31
N GLN A 29 1.17 2.48 -5.28
CA GLN A 29 1.40 3.92 -5.37
C GLN A 29 2.48 4.31 -6.37
N PHE A 30 3.49 3.47 -6.59
CA PHE A 30 4.70 3.81 -7.35
C PHE A 30 4.89 2.93 -8.58
N GLY A 31 5.48 3.52 -9.62
CA GLY A 31 5.97 2.82 -10.81
C GLY A 31 4.90 2.15 -11.66
N ASN A 32 5.36 1.31 -12.57
CA ASN A 32 4.56 0.65 -13.60
C ASN A 32 3.69 -0.49 -13.02
N LEU A 33 2.37 -0.37 -13.12
CA LEU A 33 1.42 -1.37 -12.59
C LEU A 33 1.34 -2.65 -13.41
N HIS A 34 1.78 -2.66 -14.67
CA HIS A 34 1.81 -3.89 -15.47
C HIS A 34 2.71 -4.97 -14.85
N ARG A 35 3.60 -4.62 -13.91
CA ARG A 35 4.43 -5.56 -13.15
C ARG A 35 3.60 -6.60 -12.37
N PHE A 36 2.36 -6.32 -12.02
CA PHE A 36 1.48 -7.27 -11.31
C PHE A 36 1.08 -8.47 -12.18
N SER A 37 1.28 -8.40 -13.50
CA SER A 37 1.09 -9.53 -14.43
C SER A 37 2.27 -10.51 -14.46
N GLY A 38 3.35 -10.24 -13.71
CA GLY A 38 4.58 -11.03 -13.71
C GLY A 38 5.64 -10.56 -14.71
N ALA A 39 5.37 -9.48 -15.45
CA ALA A 39 6.34 -8.83 -16.31
C ALA A 39 7.62 -8.45 -15.54
N LYS A 40 8.78 -8.60 -16.19
CA LYS A 40 10.02 -8.03 -15.67
C LYS A 40 9.88 -6.51 -15.73
N ASP A 41 10.17 -5.86 -14.62
CA ASP A 41 10.05 -4.41 -14.50
C ASP A 41 11.22 -3.84 -13.70
N SER A 42 11.73 -2.69 -14.15
CA SER A 42 12.82 -1.95 -13.51
C SER A 42 12.52 -1.52 -12.07
N PHE A 43 11.23 -1.48 -11.71
CA PHE A 43 10.74 -1.18 -10.37
C PHE A 43 11.44 -2.04 -9.30
N TRP A 44 11.65 -3.32 -9.58
CA TRP A 44 12.25 -4.21 -8.58
C TRP A 44 13.71 -3.90 -8.31
N GLN A 45 14.49 -3.54 -9.35
CA GLN A 45 15.86 -3.05 -9.17
C GLN A 45 15.89 -1.70 -8.45
N LEU A 46 14.94 -0.82 -8.79
CA LEU A 46 14.82 0.48 -8.14
C LEU A 46 14.55 0.34 -6.64
N LYS A 47 13.54 -0.44 -6.26
CA LYS A 47 13.21 -0.71 -4.86
C LYS A 47 14.36 -1.40 -4.14
N ALA A 48 14.93 -2.46 -4.71
CA ALA A 48 16.03 -3.20 -4.08
C ALA A 48 17.27 -2.34 -3.81
N SER A 49 17.62 -1.42 -4.72
CA SER A 49 18.80 -0.54 -4.56
C SER A 49 18.63 0.54 -3.49
N HIS A 50 17.39 0.79 -3.03
CA HIS A 50 17.07 1.82 -2.04
C HIS A 50 16.40 1.26 -0.80
N ASN A 51 16.09 -0.04 -0.75
CA ASN A 51 15.55 -0.67 0.44
C ASN A 51 16.68 -0.99 1.43
N THR A 52 16.41 -0.88 2.73
CA THR A 52 17.39 -1.17 3.78
C THR A 52 17.44 -2.64 4.20
N ASP A 53 16.45 -3.44 3.78
CA ASP A 53 16.29 -4.83 4.22
C ASP A 53 17.24 -5.82 3.51
N GLY A 54 18.05 -5.34 2.56
CA GLY A 54 19.04 -6.15 1.84
C GLY A 54 18.47 -7.13 0.83
N GLN A 55 17.15 -7.10 0.58
CA GLN A 55 16.49 -7.95 -0.40
C GLN A 55 16.89 -7.58 -1.83
N THR A 56 17.19 -8.59 -2.63
CA THR A 56 17.44 -8.43 -4.06
C THR A 56 16.16 -8.18 -4.85
N ALA A 57 16.29 -7.63 -6.06
CA ALA A 57 15.16 -7.41 -6.96
C ALA A 57 14.39 -8.70 -7.28
N ASP A 58 15.10 -9.82 -7.45
CA ASP A 58 14.49 -11.11 -7.75
C ASP A 58 13.77 -11.69 -6.53
N GLU A 59 14.28 -11.51 -5.32
CA GLU A 59 13.60 -11.93 -4.08
C GLU A 59 12.30 -11.14 -3.86
N LEU A 60 12.34 -9.81 -4.01
CA LEU A 60 11.17 -8.95 -3.92
C LEU A 60 10.09 -9.38 -4.93
N ARG A 61 10.46 -9.50 -6.20
CA ARG A 61 9.55 -9.94 -7.27
C ARG A 61 8.99 -11.33 -6.99
N THR A 62 9.83 -12.28 -6.61
CA THR A 62 9.41 -13.67 -6.38
C THR A 62 8.45 -13.76 -5.20
N SER A 63 8.69 -12.99 -4.12
CA SER A 63 7.79 -12.94 -2.97
C SER A 63 6.40 -12.43 -3.37
N ILE A 64 6.32 -11.29 -4.05
CA ILE A 64 5.04 -10.71 -4.47
C ILE A 64 4.32 -11.64 -5.46
N MET A 65 5.02 -12.21 -6.45
CA MET A 65 4.38 -13.14 -7.39
C MET A 65 3.83 -14.38 -6.68
N LYS A 66 4.53 -14.90 -5.68
CA LYS A 66 4.05 -16.02 -4.86
C LYS A 66 2.78 -15.65 -4.11
N GLN A 67 2.71 -14.47 -3.49
CA GLN A 67 1.52 -14.01 -2.78
C GLN A 67 0.33 -13.79 -3.73
N ILE A 68 0.57 -13.25 -4.93
CA ILE A 68 -0.46 -13.11 -5.98
C ILE A 68 -1.01 -14.49 -6.38
N GLU A 69 -0.16 -15.49 -6.59
CA GLU A 69 -0.59 -16.85 -6.92
C GLU A 69 -1.33 -17.54 -5.76
N GLN A 70 -0.96 -17.26 -4.51
CA GLN A 70 -1.71 -17.71 -3.34
C GLN A 70 -3.13 -17.12 -3.33
N LEU A 71 -3.27 -15.83 -3.62
CA LEU A 71 -4.58 -15.18 -3.71
C LEU A 71 -5.42 -15.79 -4.84
N LYS A 72 -4.83 -15.98 -6.03
CA LYS A 72 -5.53 -16.64 -7.16
C LYS A 72 -5.96 -18.06 -6.81
N SER A 73 -5.14 -18.80 -6.08
CA SER A 73 -5.47 -20.16 -5.62
C SER A 73 -6.65 -20.15 -4.64
N ALA A 74 -6.67 -19.22 -3.67
CA ALA A 74 -7.78 -19.06 -2.74
C ALA A 74 -9.08 -18.66 -3.46
N ILE A 75 -8.99 -17.77 -4.47
CA ILE A 75 -10.11 -17.42 -5.35
C ILE A 75 -10.65 -18.68 -6.05
N ALA A 76 -9.78 -19.44 -6.72
CA ALA A 76 -10.16 -20.65 -7.46
C ALA A 76 -10.76 -21.75 -6.57
N ALA A 77 -10.31 -21.84 -5.31
CA ALA A 77 -10.85 -22.74 -4.30
C ALA A 77 -12.24 -22.30 -3.75
N GLY A 78 -12.75 -21.13 -4.16
CA GLY A 78 -14.04 -20.63 -3.68
C GLY A 78 -13.99 -20.10 -2.24
N GLU A 79 -12.80 -19.81 -1.70
CA GLU A 79 -12.67 -19.37 -0.31
C GLU A 79 -13.36 -18.01 -0.09
N PRO A 80 -13.95 -17.77 1.09
CA PRO A 80 -14.40 -16.44 1.48
C PRO A 80 -13.20 -15.51 1.66
N LEU A 81 -13.26 -14.33 1.07
CA LEU A 81 -12.20 -13.33 1.08
C LEU A 81 -12.66 -12.08 1.82
N ARG A 82 -11.80 -11.51 2.65
CA ARG A 82 -12.01 -10.20 3.26
C ARG A 82 -10.79 -9.33 2.98
N VAL A 83 -11.01 -8.22 2.27
CA VAL A 83 -9.94 -7.27 1.92
C VAL A 83 -9.93 -6.10 2.89
N TRP A 84 -8.75 -5.80 3.43
CA TRP A 84 -8.48 -4.67 4.31
C TRP A 84 -7.73 -3.61 3.53
N TRP A 85 -8.20 -2.37 3.62
CA TRP A 85 -7.62 -1.26 2.89
C TRP A 85 -7.98 0.07 3.57
N SER A 86 -7.15 1.09 3.36
CA SER A 86 -7.37 2.46 3.83
C SER A 86 -7.43 3.47 2.67
N GLU A 87 -7.59 4.75 2.99
CA GLU A 87 -7.52 5.81 1.99
C GLU A 87 -6.09 6.14 1.51
N THR A 88 -5.05 5.38 1.89
CA THR A 88 -3.75 5.59 1.24
C THR A 88 -3.83 5.26 -0.24
N ALA A 89 -2.99 5.91 -1.05
CA ALA A 89 -2.97 5.65 -2.48
C ALA A 89 -2.54 4.20 -2.78
N ASP A 90 -1.66 3.64 -1.95
CA ASP A 90 -1.20 2.26 -2.09
C ASP A 90 -2.36 1.27 -1.89
N ASP A 91 -3.04 1.39 -0.76
CA ASP A 91 -4.17 0.54 -0.40
C ASP A 91 -5.33 0.68 -1.38
N GLN A 92 -5.69 1.91 -1.77
CA GLN A 92 -6.84 2.12 -2.66
C GLN A 92 -6.59 1.57 -4.06
N VAL A 93 -5.36 1.70 -4.60
CA VAL A 93 -5.01 1.11 -5.90
C VAL A 93 -4.91 -0.41 -5.79
N GLY A 94 -4.35 -0.93 -4.70
CA GLY A 94 -4.35 -2.37 -4.39
C GLY A 94 -5.77 -2.93 -4.30
N PHE A 95 -6.68 -2.20 -3.67
CA PHE A 95 -8.09 -2.55 -3.56
C PHE A 95 -8.78 -2.60 -4.93
N TYR A 96 -8.56 -1.61 -5.80
CA TYR A 96 -9.08 -1.63 -7.17
C TYR A 96 -8.57 -2.86 -7.95
N TRP A 97 -7.28 -3.18 -7.82
CA TRP A 97 -6.68 -4.38 -8.42
C TRP A 97 -7.30 -5.68 -7.87
N PHE A 98 -7.53 -5.76 -6.56
CA PHE A 98 -8.21 -6.90 -5.95
C PHE A 98 -9.64 -7.07 -6.48
N CYS A 99 -10.38 -5.96 -6.63
CA CYS A 99 -11.70 -5.98 -7.26
C CYS A 99 -11.64 -6.44 -8.71
N GLN A 100 -10.63 -6.01 -9.49
CA GLN A 100 -10.38 -6.53 -10.84
C GLN A 100 -10.18 -8.05 -10.87
N LEU A 101 -9.47 -8.63 -9.91
CA LEU A 101 -9.30 -10.09 -9.82
C LEU A 101 -10.58 -10.82 -9.45
N THR A 102 -11.47 -10.19 -8.68
CA THR A 102 -12.65 -10.82 -8.10
C THR A 102 -13.97 -10.41 -8.77
N GLN A 103 -13.95 -9.53 -9.77
CA GLN A 103 -15.15 -8.94 -10.40
C GLN A 103 -16.17 -9.91 -11.03
N ARG A 104 -15.79 -11.16 -11.28
CA ARG A 104 -16.63 -12.18 -11.94
C ARG A 104 -16.74 -13.50 -11.17
N VAL A 105 -16.12 -13.59 -9.99
CA VAL A 105 -16.14 -14.81 -9.19
C VAL A 105 -17.27 -14.79 -8.18
N THR A 106 -17.81 -15.95 -7.86
CA THR A 106 -18.95 -16.10 -6.93
C THR A 106 -18.54 -16.19 -5.46
N ASN A 107 -17.23 -16.11 -5.15
CA ASN A 107 -16.72 -16.08 -3.78
C ASN A 107 -17.46 -15.04 -2.94
N ARG A 108 -17.72 -15.36 -1.66
CA ARG A 108 -18.15 -14.35 -0.69
C ARG A 108 -16.97 -13.40 -0.47
N VAL A 109 -17.13 -12.16 -0.89
CA VAL A 109 -16.14 -11.10 -0.69
C VAL A 109 -16.71 -10.03 0.22
N THR A 110 -15.96 -9.68 1.26
CA THR A 110 -16.24 -8.52 2.12
C THR A 110 -15.03 -7.59 2.11
N GLN A 111 -15.26 -6.34 2.49
CA GLN A 111 -14.21 -5.35 2.71
C GLN A 111 -14.25 -4.83 4.12
N VAL A 112 -13.09 -4.42 4.64
CA VAL A 112 -12.98 -3.57 5.81
C VAL A 112 -12.19 -2.34 5.40
N ARG A 113 -12.89 -1.21 5.24
CA ARG A 113 -12.26 0.08 5.00
C ARG A 113 -11.84 0.66 6.34
N VAL A 114 -10.54 0.89 6.50
CA VAL A 114 -9.96 1.37 7.76
C VAL A 114 -9.71 2.88 7.67
N PRO A 115 -10.36 3.70 8.52
CA PRO A 115 -10.08 5.12 8.56
C PRO A 115 -8.64 5.38 9.04
N LEU A 116 -7.92 6.27 8.35
CA LEU A 116 -6.58 6.73 8.80
C LEU A 116 -6.62 7.67 10.01
N MET A 117 -7.81 8.15 10.39
CA MET A 117 -8.02 8.89 11.63
C MET A 117 -9.08 8.19 12.47
N LEU A 118 -8.70 7.78 13.68
CA LEU A 118 -9.53 7.01 14.59
C LEU A 118 -9.66 7.73 15.94
N PRO A 119 -10.86 7.74 16.55
CA PRO A 119 -11.00 8.19 17.93
C PRO A 119 -10.40 7.14 18.87
N LYS A 120 -9.43 7.52 19.72
CA LYS A 120 -8.87 6.62 20.73
C LYS A 120 -9.44 6.97 22.11
N ALA A 121 -10.40 6.16 22.57
CA ALA A 121 -11.00 6.29 23.91
C ALA A 121 -10.10 5.60 24.95
N LYS A 122 -8.95 6.21 25.28
CA LYS A 122 -8.12 5.84 26.44
C LYS A 122 -8.13 6.98 27.47
N LYS A 123 -7.07 7.14 28.26
CA LYS A 123 -6.96 8.10 29.39
C LYS A 123 -7.19 9.57 28.99
N TRP A 124 -7.00 9.90 27.71
CA TRP A 124 -7.36 11.18 27.10
C TRP A 124 -8.04 10.89 25.77
N SER A 125 -9.23 11.44 25.55
CA SER A 125 -9.90 11.36 24.25
C SER A 125 -9.12 12.20 23.24
N ALA A 126 -8.53 11.53 22.25
CA ALA A 126 -7.78 12.18 21.18
C ALA A 126 -8.08 11.52 19.84
N LEU A 127 -7.92 12.29 18.77
CA LEU A 127 -7.80 11.74 17.43
C LEU A 127 -6.40 11.15 17.28
N TYR A 128 -6.35 9.87 16.94
CA TYR A 128 -5.14 9.17 16.60
C TYR A 128 -5.10 9.02 15.07
N ARG A 129 -3.96 9.38 14.48
CA ARG A 129 -3.72 9.25 13.04
C ARG A 129 -2.75 8.09 12.83
N VAL A 130 -3.07 7.24 11.87
CA VAL A 130 -2.12 6.28 11.30
C VAL A 130 -1.79 6.68 9.88
N SER A 131 -0.54 6.47 9.47
CA SER A 131 -0.10 6.73 8.09
C SER A 131 -0.45 5.56 7.17
N HIS A 132 -0.42 4.33 7.70
CA HIS A 132 -0.73 3.08 7.02
C HIS A 132 -1.26 2.04 8.02
N LEU A 133 -1.79 0.92 7.54
CA LEU A 133 -2.46 -0.07 8.41
C LEU A 133 -1.53 -0.74 9.42
N GLY A 134 -0.24 -0.86 9.10
CA GLY A 134 0.78 -1.45 9.97
C GLY A 134 1.02 -0.69 11.28
N GLU A 135 0.55 0.55 11.41
CA GLU A 135 0.60 1.33 12.66
C GLU A 135 -0.56 1.03 13.63
N LEU A 136 -1.54 0.22 13.22
CA LEU A 136 -2.67 -0.15 14.07
C LEU A 136 -2.26 -1.14 15.17
N ASP A 137 -2.80 -0.93 16.38
CA ASP A 137 -2.68 -1.89 17.46
C ASP A 137 -3.70 -3.03 17.31
N PHE A 138 -3.40 -4.21 17.85
CA PHE A 138 -4.35 -5.34 17.87
C PHE A 138 -5.71 -4.99 18.51
N ALA A 139 -5.70 -4.12 19.52
CA ALA A 139 -6.91 -3.64 20.18
C ALA A 139 -7.81 -2.82 19.24
N ASP A 140 -7.24 -2.15 18.24
CA ASP A 140 -7.97 -1.29 17.31
C ASP A 140 -8.70 -2.13 16.24
N ILE A 141 -8.23 -3.35 15.95
CA ILE A 141 -8.85 -4.28 14.97
C ILE A 141 -10.33 -4.53 15.28
N GLN A 142 -10.69 -4.77 16.54
CA GLN A 142 -12.09 -5.06 16.90
C GLN A 142 -13.04 -3.89 16.59
N SER A 143 -12.56 -2.65 16.79
CA SER A 143 -13.34 -1.46 16.46
C SER A 143 -13.50 -1.32 14.94
N VAL A 144 -12.44 -1.59 14.19
CA VAL A 144 -12.42 -1.42 12.74
C VAL A 144 -13.20 -2.52 12.03
N LEU A 145 -13.28 -3.73 12.59
CA LEU A 145 -14.10 -4.83 12.07
C LEU A 145 -15.59 -4.49 11.95
N GLN A 146 -16.08 -3.50 12.68
CA GLN A 146 -17.46 -3.02 12.56
C GLN A 146 -17.75 -2.38 11.20
N ASN A 147 -16.70 -1.98 10.47
CA ASN A 147 -16.78 -1.45 9.11
C ASN A 147 -16.78 -2.56 8.05
N GLU A 148 -16.94 -3.84 8.44
CA GLU A 148 -17.04 -4.93 7.48
C GLU A 148 -18.32 -4.81 6.65
N HIS A 149 -18.16 -4.73 5.33
CA HIS A 149 -19.26 -4.64 4.38
C HIS A 149 -19.12 -5.69 3.27
N PRO A 150 -20.21 -6.38 2.87
CA PRO A 150 -20.20 -7.18 1.66
C PRO A 150 -19.80 -6.35 0.44
N LEU A 151 -19.02 -6.96 -0.45
CA LEU A 151 -18.72 -6.42 -1.77
C LEU A 151 -19.52 -7.19 -2.82
N SER A 152 -20.55 -6.56 -3.36
CA SER A 152 -21.36 -7.11 -4.44
C SER A 152 -20.55 -7.30 -5.72
N ILE A 153 -21.10 -8.07 -6.67
CA ILE A 153 -20.50 -8.21 -8.01
C ILE A 153 -20.42 -6.84 -8.70
N ASP A 154 -21.49 -6.03 -8.62
CA ASP A 154 -21.57 -4.74 -9.29
C ASP A 154 -20.57 -3.71 -8.71
N GLU A 155 -20.40 -3.69 -7.39
CA GLU A 155 -19.37 -2.87 -6.74
C GLU A 155 -17.96 -3.29 -7.18
N ARG A 156 -17.67 -4.60 -7.20
CA ARG A 156 -16.36 -5.10 -7.65
C ARG A 156 -16.10 -4.77 -9.12
N GLN A 157 -17.12 -4.84 -9.99
CA GLN A 157 -17.00 -4.41 -11.38
C GLN A 157 -16.77 -2.90 -11.51
N SER A 158 -17.43 -2.09 -10.67
CA SER A 158 -17.24 -0.65 -10.64
C SER A 158 -15.81 -0.27 -10.24
N TYR A 159 -15.27 -0.89 -9.18
CA TYR A 159 -13.88 -0.70 -8.77
C TYR A 159 -12.87 -1.28 -9.77
N ALA A 160 -13.22 -2.37 -10.47
CA ALA A 160 -12.41 -2.91 -11.55
C ALA A 160 -12.28 -1.93 -12.73
N ASN A 161 -13.33 -1.16 -13.04
CA ASN A 161 -13.23 -0.08 -14.03
C ASN A 161 -12.29 1.04 -13.54
N GLY A 162 -12.34 1.37 -12.24
CA GLY A 162 -11.39 2.29 -11.61
C GLY A 162 -9.94 1.80 -11.73
N TRP A 163 -9.71 0.49 -11.55
CA TRP A 163 -8.41 -0.13 -11.82
C TRP A 163 -7.98 0.06 -13.28
N GLN A 164 -8.86 -0.18 -14.25
CA GLN A 164 -8.50 -0.02 -15.67
C GLN A 164 -8.08 1.42 -15.97
N ALA A 165 -8.80 2.43 -15.46
CA ALA A 165 -8.42 3.84 -15.66
C ALA A 165 -7.03 4.15 -15.07
N VAL A 166 -6.74 3.68 -13.85
CA VAL A 166 -5.43 3.86 -13.22
C VAL A 166 -4.31 3.12 -13.96
N LEU A 167 -4.61 1.93 -14.50
CA LEU A 167 -3.69 1.13 -15.29
C LEU A 167 -3.43 1.73 -16.67
N GLU A 168 -4.43 2.36 -17.30
CA GLU A 168 -4.29 3.06 -18.58
C GLU A 168 -3.44 4.33 -18.44
N GLU A 169 -3.65 5.12 -17.37
CA GLU A 169 -2.83 6.30 -17.08
C GLU A 169 -1.39 5.92 -16.71
N ASN A 170 -1.23 4.88 -15.88
CA ASN A 170 0.04 4.31 -15.44
C ASN A 170 1.10 5.33 -15.00
N ALA A 171 0.69 6.41 -14.34
CA ALA A 171 1.59 7.45 -13.87
C ALA A 171 2.71 6.91 -12.93
N PRO A 172 3.89 7.55 -12.88
CA PRO A 172 5.00 7.08 -12.06
C PRO A 172 4.69 7.12 -10.55
N VAL A 173 3.83 8.03 -10.12
CA VAL A 173 3.34 8.16 -8.75
C VAL A 173 1.83 8.36 -8.79
N ARG A 174 1.13 7.78 -7.82
CA ARG A 174 -0.31 7.93 -7.62
C ARG A 174 -0.57 8.52 -6.25
N VAL A 175 -1.56 9.39 -6.14
CA VAL A 175 -1.96 10.00 -4.86
C VAL A 175 -3.46 9.93 -4.70
N ASN A 176 -3.93 9.80 -3.46
CA ASN A 176 -5.34 9.94 -3.15
C ASN A 176 -5.65 11.39 -2.76
N LEU A 177 -6.44 12.08 -3.58
CA LEU A 177 -6.95 13.41 -3.30
C LEU A 177 -8.47 13.32 -3.10
N ASN A 178 -8.89 13.40 -1.84
CA ASN A 178 -10.31 13.37 -1.43
C ASN A 178 -11.08 12.15 -1.99
N GLY A 179 -10.47 10.95 -1.94
CA GLY A 179 -11.05 9.71 -2.43
C GLY A 179 -10.79 9.42 -3.91
N THR A 180 -10.16 10.35 -4.64
CA THR A 180 -9.82 10.21 -6.06
C THR A 180 -8.35 9.85 -6.21
N VAL A 181 -8.05 8.72 -6.84
CA VAL A 181 -6.69 8.37 -7.24
C VAL A 181 -6.32 9.19 -8.46
N VAL A 182 -5.23 9.96 -8.37
CA VAL A 182 -4.72 10.82 -9.42
C VAL A 182 -3.25 10.48 -9.69
N GLY A 183 -2.87 10.34 -10.96
CA GLY A 183 -1.48 10.23 -11.36
C GLY A 183 -0.75 11.57 -11.28
N VAL A 184 0.46 11.55 -10.72
CA VAL A 184 1.32 12.73 -10.55
C VAL A 184 2.74 12.42 -10.99
N GLY A 185 3.52 13.49 -11.17
CA GLY A 185 4.93 13.38 -11.53
C GLY A 185 5.77 12.71 -10.43
N GLU A 186 6.87 12.09 -10.84
CA GLU A 186 7.79 11.38 -9.94
C GLU A 186 8.30 12.23 -8.77
N THR A 187 8.42 13.54 -8.98
CA THR A 187 8.96 14.51 -8.02
C THR A 187 7.91 15.01 -7.01
N PHE A 188 6.67 14.50 -7.05
CA PHE A 188 5.56 15.07 -6.28
C PHE A 188 5.85 15.17 -4.77
N PHE A 189 6.51 14.15 -4.20
CA PHE A 189 6.83 14.10 -2.78
C PHE A 189 8.16 14.78 -2.42
N ASP A 190 8.92 15.30 -3.39
CA ASP A 190 10.23 15.91 -3.13
C ASP A 190 10.12 17.14 -2.21
N HIS A 191 8.98 17.85 -2.23
CA HIS A 191 8.73 19.01 -1.38
C HIS A 191 8.62 18.67 0.12
N PHE A 192 8.39 17.40 0.48
CA PHE A 192 8.38 16.99 1.88
C PHE A 192 9.79 16.82 2.46
N LEU A 193 10.82 16.76 1.59
CA LEU A 193 12.20 16.67 2.00
C LEU A 193 12.77 18.07 2.24
N SER A 194 13.28 18.31 3.44
CA SER A 194 14.03 19.52 3.81
C SER A 194 15.44 19.50 3.16
N LEU A 195 15.51 19.63 1.83
CA LEU A 195 16.74 19.47 1.05
C LEU A 195 17.85 20.43 1.49
N GLU A 196 17.50 21.63 1.94
CA GLU A 196 18.44 22.62 2.47
C GLU A 196 19.23 22.11 3.68
N LYS A 197 18.66 21.17 4.45
CA LYS A 197 19.28 20.60 5.65
C LYS A 197 20.32 19.53 5.32
N LEU A 198 20.38 19.01 4.09
CA LEU A 198 21.37 17.99 3.69
C LEU A 198 22.83 18.46 3.82
N THR A 199 23.05 19.77 3.91
CA THR A 199 24.37 20.37 4.20
C THR A 199 24.87 20.07 5.61
N SER A 200 23.97 19.74 6.55
CA SER A 200 24.29 19.56 7.97
C SER A 200 23.68 18.31 8.60
N TRP A 201 22.68 17.69 7.95
CA TRP A 201 21.97 16.52 8.44
C TRP A 201 22.22 15.31 7.53
N PRO A 202 22.38 14.10 8.09
CA PRO A 202 22.43 12.89 7.27
C PRO A 202 21.07 12.63 6.60
N ALA A 203 21.08 12.01 5.42
CA ALA A 203 19.88 11.73 4.63
C ALA A 203 18.77 11.02 5.44
N ILE A 204 19.15 10.03 6.27
CA ILE A 204 18.21 9.31 7.13
C ILE A 204 17.40 10.23 8.05
N ARG A 205 18.01 11.32 8.53
CA ARG A 205 17.33 12.28 9.40
C ARG A 205 16.37 13.16 8.61
N VAL A 206 16.72 13.55 7.38
CA VAL A 206 15.83 14.31 6.49
C VAL A 206 14.61 13.46 6.12
N ILE A 207 14.81 12.17 5.83
CA ILE A 207 13.71 11.24 5.56
C ILE A 207 12.82 11.07 6.80
N GLY A 208 13.42 10.81 7.97
CA GLY A 208 12.67 10.69 9.21
C GLY A 208 11.88 11.96 9.57
N GLU A 209 12.43 13.14 9.27
CA GLU A 209 11.70 14.41 9.41
C GLU A 209 10.53 14.52 8.42
N ALA A 210 10.72 14.14 7.16
CA ALA A 210 9.65 14.15 6.16
C ALA A 210 8.50 13.22 6.59
N MET A 211 8.80 11.99 6.99
CA MET A 211 7.79 11.01 7.45
C MET A 211 7.09 11.47 8.75
N GLY A 212 7.83 12.08 9.67
CA GLY A 212 7.28 12.56 10.94
C GLY A 212 6.40 13.80 10.81
N ASN A 213 6.77 14.74 9.93
CA ASN A 213 6.01 15.98 9.72
C ASN A 213 4.85 15.78 8.75
N TYR A 214 5.00 14.85 7.80
CA TYR A 214 4.01 14.54 6.77
C TYR A 214 3.66 13.05 6.86
N PRO A 215 2.68 12.65 7.70
CA PRO A 215 2.21 11.28 7.82
C PRO A 215 1.36 10.89 6.61
N VAL A 216 2.01 10.89 5.45
CA VAL A 216 1.53 10.37 4.18
C VAL A 216 2.22 9.03 3.96
N ASP A 217 1.47 8.03 3.50
CA ASP A 217 1.98 6.68 3.23
C ASP A 217 2.98 6.71 2.07
N VAL A 218 4.23 7.05 2.37
CA VAL A 218 5.35 7.09 1.42
C VAL A 218 6.50 6.34 2.07
N PRO A 219 6.95 5.21 1.51
CA PRO A 219 7.95 4.37 2.13
C PRO A 219 9.34 5.02 2.06
N ASP A 220 10.16 4.76 3.08
CA ASP A 220 11.55 5.26 3.21
C ASP A 220 12.38 5.03 1.93
N TRP A 221 12.24 3.86 1.29
CA TRP A 221 12.97 3.53 0.06
C TRP A 221 12.67 4.52 -1.08
N TRP A 222 11.45 5.06 -1.16
CA TRP A 222 11.09 6.06 -2.18
C TRP A 222 11.81 7.37 -1.92
N TYR A 223 11.82 7.86 -0.68
CA TYR A 223 12.54 9.08 -0.33
C TYR A 223 14.05 8.94 -0.54
N ARG A 224 14.66 7.79 -0.21
CA ARG A 224 16.07 7.51 -0.53
C ARG A 224 16.34 7.57 -2.01
N TYR A 225 15.47 6.97 -2.82
CA TYR A 225 15.55 7.04 -4.27
C TYR A 225 15.53 8.50 -4.76
N ARG A 226 14.57 9.29 -4.29
CA ARG A 226 14.46 10.70 -4.67
C ARG A 226 15.69 11.52 -4.27
N LEU A 227 16.20 11.34 -3.06
CA LEU A 227 17.42 12.01 -2.60
C LEU A 227 18.65 11.66 -3.46
N ASN A 228 18.83 10.38 -3.81
CA ASN A 228 19.92 9.95 -4.69
C ASN A 228 19.84 10.57 -6.09
N ARG A 229 18.62 10.69 -6.65
CA ARG A 229 18.39 11.34 -7.95
C ARG A 229 18.68 12.84 -7.90
N LEU A 230 18.26 13.52 -6.84
CA LEU A 230 18.51 14.95 -6.66
C LEU A 230 20.01 15.24 -6.49
N ALA A 231 20.74 14.40 -5.75
CA ALA A 231 22.20 14.52 -5.62
C ALA A 231 22.93 14.28 -6.94
N SER A 232 22.44 13.37 -7.79
CA SER A 232 23.04 13.07 -9.10
C SER A 232 22.82 14.17 -10.14
N ASN A 233 21.71 14.91 -10.06
CA ASN A 233 21.37 15.99 -11.00
C ASN A 233 21.94 17.37 -10.58
N GLY A 234 22.50 17.48 -9.37
CA GLY A 234 23.12 18.70 -8.85
C GLY A 234 24.64 18.80 -9.12
N ASN A 235 25.21 17.82 -9.85
CA ASN A 235 26.61 17.79 -10.29
C ASN A 235 26.73 18.03 -11.79
#